data_AF-A0A7R8UFA6-F1
#
_entry.id   AF-A0A7R8UFA6-F1
#
_cell.length_a   1.000
_cell.length_b   1.000
_cell.length_c   1.000
_cell.angle_alpha   90.00
_cell.angle_beta   90.00
_cell.angle_gamma   90.00
#
_symmetry.space_group_name_H-M   'P 1'
#
loop_
_entity.id
_entity.type
_entity.pdbx_description
1 polymer ?
#
loop_
_entity_poly.entity_id
_entity_poly.type
_entity_poly.pdbx_seq_one_letter_code
_entity_poly.pdbx_strand_id
1 'polypeptide(L)'
;MDQYNKMVQMKYKNKYRRLKKVIKEYVFENASLCDQIAEIQDNIIVLKEERRILMRKLLEHENDNDPVPPPTNCPESAIPALPPLKKMPKKRSNSDTSSKSKTKQSATGSDRSPQPRKQILQTISVDSHGNPVYPVHMGNLTIHSIGEIVPDNPNFHTENWIYPVGYMATRVYSHPKEPERKCTFTCKILDNSGIPQFQIIPDSDFDHVFFGETANVCHLALLETIVRASDVKNLPLGAQGELFFGLGNSTVISLLQANPNMRRCANFKGFQMDSFGLEKDSDPTLNYDALQKLIAISAYHTVPEIKEEPPDELLE
;
A
#
# COMPACT_ATOMS: atom_id res chain seq x y z
N MET A 1 -41.13 -55.41 -32.47
CA MET A 1 -40.31 -54.89 -31.35
C MET A 1 -38.84 -54.65 -31.75
N ASP A 2 -38.16 -55.58 -32.42
CA ASP A 2 -36.72 -55.48 -32.71
C ASP A 2 -36.28 -54.27 -33.54
N GLN A 3 -37.06 -53.87 -34.56
CA GLN A 3 -36.72 -52.71 -35.38
C GLN A 3 -36.83 -51.38 -34.60
N TYR A 4 -37.82 -51.28 -33.72
CA TYR A 4 -38.03 -50.11 -32.87
C TYR A 4 -36.88 -49.94 -31.86
N ASN A 5 -36.48 -51.03 -31.19
CA ASN A 5 -35.35 -51.01 -30.27
C ASN A 5 -34.02 -50.65 -30.96
N LYS A 6 -33.77 -51.16 -32.18
CA LYS A 6 -32.61 -50.77 -32.99
C LYS A 6 -32.63 -49.28 -33.35
N MET A 7 -33.80 -48.73 -33.66
CA MET A 7 -33.95 -47.32 -34.00
C MET A 7 -33.70 -46.41 -32.80
N VAL A 8 -34.21 -46.78 -31.62
CA VAL A 8 -33.95 -46.09 -30.35
C VAL A 8 -32.45 -46.13 -30.00
N GLN A 9 -31.81 -47.29 -30.13
CA GLN A 9 -30.37 -47.44 -29.87
C GLN A 9 -29.49 -46.61 -30.81
N MET A 10 -29.89 -46.47 -32.08
CA MET A 10 -29.24 -45.56 -33.04
C MET A 10 -29.38 -44.09 -32.63
N LYS A 11 -30.55 -43.66 -32.15
CA LYS A 11 -30.76 -42.31 -31.62
C LYS A 11 -29.84 -42.01 -30.42
N TYR A 12 -29.77 -42.92 -29.45
CA TYR A 12 -28.86 -42.79 -28.30
C TYR A 12 -27.39 -42.70 -28.73
N LYS A 13 -26.96 -43.55 -29.67
CA LYS A 13 -25.58 -43.54 -30.19
C LYS A 13 -25.23 -42.23 -30.90
N ASN A 14 -26.20 -41.60 -31.55
CA ASN A 14 -26.01 -40.31 -32.21
C ASN A 14 -26.00 -39.16 -31.19
N LYS A 15 -26.88 -39.18 -30.17
CA LYS A 15 -26.87 -38.20 -29.07
C LYS A 15 -25.56 -38.24 -28.30
N TYR A 16 -25.08 -39.44 -27.94
CA TYR A 16 -23.79 -39.61 -27.27
C TYR A 16 -22.61 -39.07 -28.11
N ARG A 17 -22.62 -39.32 -29.43
CA ARG A 17 -21.58 -38.79 -30.33
C ARG A 17 -21.61 -37.26 -30.41
N ARG A 18 -22.79 -36.65 -30.45
CA ARG A 18 -22.94 -35.18 -30.44
C ARG A 18 -22.44 -34.60 -29.11
N LEU A 19 -22.91 -35.14 -27.99
CA LEU A 19 -22.51 -34.67 -26.66
C LEU A 19 -21.00 -34.78 -26.46
N LYS A 20 -20.38 -35.89 -26.90
CA LYS A 20 -18.93 -36.06 -26.85
C LYS A 20 -18.18 -35.03 -27.71
N LYS A 21 -18.74 -34.61 -28.84
CA LYS A 21 -18.15 -33.57 -29.70
C LYS A 21 -18.22 -32.20 -29.02
N VAL A 22 -19.37 -31.85 -28.46
CA VAL A 22 -19.59 -30.59 -27.75
C VAL A 22 -18.70 -30.48 -26.51
N ILE A 23 -18.62 -31.54 -25.69
CA ILE A 23 -17.70 -31.58 -24.53
C ILE A 23 -16.26 -31.37 -24.97
N LYS A 24 -15.85 -32.02 -26.07
CA LYS A 24 -14.50 -31.86 -26.61
C LYS A 24 -14.26 -30.40 -27.03
N GLU A 25 -15.20 -29.79 -27.75
CA GLU A 25 -15.13 -28.38 -28.17
C GLU A 25 -14.98 -27.44 -26.97
N TYR A 26 -15.81 -27.59 -25.93
CA TYR A 26 -15.68 -26.79 -24.69
C TYR A 26 -14.36 -26.98 -23.96
N VAL A 27 -13.82 -28.20 -23.92
CA VAL A 27 -12.49 -28.44 -23.32
C VAL A 27 -11.39 -27.71 -24.10
N PHE A 28 -11.48 -27.67 -25.43
CA PHE A 28 -10.53 -26.90 -26.25
C PHE A 28 -10.68 -25.40 -26.09
N GLU A 29 -11.91 -24.90 -26.01
CA GLU A 29 -12.18 -23.47 -25.79
C GLU A 29 -11.71 -23.03 -24.40
N ASN A 30 -11.97 -23.81 -23.35
CA ASN A 30 -11.44 -23.51 -22.03
C ASN A 30 -9.91 -23.51 -21.99
N ALA A 31 -9.27 -24.46 -22.69
CA ALA A 31 -7.81 -24.47 -22.79
C ALA A 31 -7.27 -23.21 -23.48
N SER A 32 -7.89 -22.77 -24.59
CA SER A 32 -7.43 -21.56 -25.30
C SER A 32 -7.71 -20.27 -24.52
N LEU A 33 -8.75 -20.23 -23.70
CA LEU A 33 -9.00 -19.12 -22.77
C LEU A 33 -7.97 -19.09 -21.64
N CYS A 34 -7.60 -20.25 -21.08
CA CYS A 34 -6.53 -20.33 -20.08
C CYS A 34 -5.20 -19.82 -20.65
N ASP A 35 -4.85 -20.19 -21.88
CA ASP A 35 -3.64 -19.71 -22.55
C ASP A 35 -3.67 -18.17 -22.72
N GLN A 36 -4.81 -17.60 -23.15
CA GLN A 36 -4.97 -16.14 -23.27
C GLN A 36 -4.87 -15.42 -21.92
N ILE A 37 -5.45 -15.98 -20.86
CA ILE A 37 -5.35 -15.40 -19.52
C ILE A 37 -3.90 -15.39 -19.04
N ALA A 38 -3.17 -16.48 -19.25
CA ALA A 38 -1.75 -16.56 -18.90
C ALA A 38 -0.92 -15.51 -19.65
N GLU A 39 -1.16 -15.35 -20.96
CA GLU A 39 -0.50 -14.32 -21.77
C GLU A 39 -0.80 -12.89 -21.26
N ILE A 40 -2.05 -12.59 -20.93
CA ILE A 40 -2.43 -11.28 -20.38
C ILE A 40 -1.77 -11.05 -19.01
N GLN A 41 -1.71 -12.07 -18.17
CA GLN A 41 -1.04 -11.98 -16.86
C GLN A 41 0.46 -11.68 -17.00
N ASP A 42 1.15 -12.35 -17.92
CA ASP A 42 2.56 -12.09 -18.23
C ASP A 42 2.76 -10.66 -18.75
N ASN A 43 1.90 -10.20 -19.65
CA ASN A 43 1.94 -8.83 -20.15
C ASN A 43 1.73 -7.80 -19.03
N ILE A 44 0.82 -8.06 -18.08
CA ILE A 44 0.62 -7.20 -16.90
C ILE A 44 1.90 -7.14 -16.05
N ILE A 45 2.58 -8.26 -15.85
CA ILE A 45 3.84 -8.30 -15.09
C ILE A 45 4.91 -7.44 -15.77
N VAL A 46 5.07 -7.58 -17.09
CA VAL A 46 6.02 -6.78 -17.88
C VAL A 46 5.67 -5.29 -17.83
N LEU A 47 4.42 -4.91 -18.05
CA LEU A 47 3.98 -3.51 -18.01
C LEU A 47 4.15 -2.89 -16.61
N LYS A 48 3.91 -3.65 -15.53
CA LYS A 48 4.19 -3.19 -14.16
C LYS A 48 5.68 -2.93 -13.96
N GLU A 49 6.53 -3.82 -14.47
CA GLU A 49 7.98 -3.66 -14.43
C GLU A 49 8.41 -2.40 -15.23
N GLU A 50 7.94 -2.23 -16.46
CA GLU A 50 8.21 -1.06 -17.29
C GLU A 50 7.77 0.25 -16.64
N ARG A 51 6.54 0.30 -16.10
CA ARG A 51 6.04 1.46 -15.36
C ARG A 51 6.95 1.83 -14.21
N ARG A 52 7.42 0.84 -13.44
CA ARG A 52 8.34 1.07 -12.32
C ARG A 52 9.72 1.57 -12.79
N ILE A 53 10.21 1.13 -13.95
CA ILE A 53 11.45 1.66 -14.55
C ILE A 53 11.26 3.13 -14.97
N LEU A 54 10.15 3.42 -15.68
CA LEU A 54 9.85 4.77 -16.16
C LEU A 54 9.68 5.75 -15.00
N MET A 55 8.98 5.36 -13.94
CA MET A 55 8.82 6.18 -12.73
C MET A 55 10.17 6.47 -12.06
N ARG A 56 11.08 5.50 -12.01
CA ARG A 56 12.44 5.71 -11.50
C ARG A 56 13.20 6.73 -12.35
N LYS A 57 13.16 6.59 -13.68
CA LYS A 57 13.83 7.51 -14.60
C LYS A 57 13.25 8.93 -14.55
N LEU A 58 11.94 9.06 -14.39
CA LEU A 58 11.28 10.35 -14.25
C LEU A 58 11.74 11.07 -12.98
N LEU A 59 11.83 10.34 -11.86
CA LEU A 59 12.35 10.88 -10.60
C LEU A 59 13.84 11.29 -10.71
N GLU A 60 14.65 10.54 -11.45
CA GLU A 60 16.04 10.92 -11.74
C GLU A 60 16.12 12.21 -12.58
N HIS A 61 15.21 12.39 -13.54
CA HIS A 61 15.17 13.59 -14.37
C HIS A 61 14.60 14.82 -13.64
N GLU A 62 13.65 14.65 -12.72
CA GLU A 62 13.18 15.75 -11.86
C GLU A 62 14.29 16.27 -10.94
N ASN A 63 15.16 15.38 -10.43
CA ASN A 63 16.33 15.78 -9.63
C ASN A 63 17.42 16.53 -10.42
N ASP A 64 17.52 16.33 -11.74
CA ASP A 64 18.49 17.03 -12.60
C ASP A 64 17.97 18.43 -13.08
N ASN A 65 16.69 18.77 -12.83
CA ASN A 65 16.07 20.00 -13.31
C ASN A 65 16.00 21.15 -12.30
N ASP A 66 16.56 21.02 -11.09
CA ASP A 66 16.70 22.17 -10.19
C ASP A 66 17.79 23.13 -10.71
N PRO A 67 17.46 24.35 -11.15
CA PRO A 67 18.46 25.36 -11.45
C PRO A 67 19.02 25.88 -10.12
N VAL A 68 20.28 25.58 -9.84
CA VAL A 68 21.06 26.21 -8.77
C VAL A 68 20.97 27.74 -8.92
N PRO A 69 20.44 28.51 -7.95
CA PRO A 69 20.53 29.96 -7.98
C PRO A 69 21.98 30.41 -7.68
N PRO A 70 22.46 31.52 -8.26
CA PRO A 70 23.84 31.96 -8.11
C PRO A 70 24.10 32.47 -6.67
N PRO A 71 25.34 32.35 -6.14
CA PRO A 71 25.66 32.83 -4.81
C PRO A 71 25.66 34.37 -4.81
N THR A 72 24.85 34.94 -3.91
CA THR A 72 24.84 36.38 -3.65
C THR A 72 25.86 36.70 -2.57
N ASN A 73 26.67 37.72 -2.82
CA ASN A 73 27.77 38.21 -1.97
C ASN A 73 27.32 38.85 -0.64
N CYS A 74 28.29 38.91 0.29
CA CYS A 74 28.52 39.87 1.41
C CYS A 74 28.30 39.31 2.85
N PRO A 75 28.99 39.84 3.89
CA PRO A 75 30.44 39.77 4.12
C PRO A 75 30.84 39.26 5.54
N GLU A 76 32.06 38.71 5.63
CA GLU A 76 33.05 38.74 6.73
C GLU A 76 32.62 38.85 8.21
N SER A 77 32.82 37.78 9.00
CA SER A 77 33.50 37.86 10.33
C SER A 77 34.03 36.50 10.84
N ALA A 78 35.36 36.42 11.01
CA ALA A 78 36.11 35.82 12.13
C ALA A 78 36.22 34.28 12.41
N ILE A 79 37.43 33.74 12.08
CA ILE A 79 38.36 32.91 12.92
C ILE A 79 38.11 31.36 13.02
N PRO A 80 39.14 30.45 13.05
CA PRO A 80 40.41 30.34 12.31
C PRO A 80 40.70 28.90 11.75
N ALA A 81 41.88 28.74 11.14
CA ALA A 81 42.36 27.67 10.26
C ALA A 81 42.86 26.35 10.90
N LEU A 82 42.92 25.28 10.06
CA LEU A 82 44.06 24.39 9.70
C LEU A 82 43.58 22.95 9.32
N PRO A 83 44.33 22.12 8.55
CA PRO A 83 45.02 22.34 7.26
C PRO A 83 44.68 21.26 6.19
N PRO A 84 45.00 21.46 4.89
CA PRO A 84 44.70 20.51 3.81
C PRO A 84 45.91 19.69 3.32
N LEU A 85 45.70 18.43 2.93
CA LEU A 85 46.69 17.60 2.24
C LEU A 85 46.30 17.30 0.78
N LYS A 86 46.98 18.05 -0.09
CA LYS A 86 47.66 17.71 -1.35
C LYS A 86 46.88 17.13 -2.56
N LYS A 87 47.28 17.72 -3.68
CA LYS A 87 46.79 17.70 -5.06
C LYS A 87 47.53 16.66 -5.93
N MET A 88 46.83 16.25 -7.00
CA MET A 88 47.31 16.01 -8.39
C MET A 88 48.00 14.67 -8.75
N PRO A 89 48.10 14.31 -10.06
CA PRO A 89 47.19 14.57 -11.18
C PRO A 89 46.92 13.36 -12.10
N LYS A 90 45.90 13.51 -12.97
CA LYS A 90 45.60 12.69 -14.15
C LYS A 90 46.74 12.67 -15.17
N LYS A 91 46.98 11.52 -15.81
CA LYS A 91 47.55 11.46 -17.17
C LYS A 91 46.73 10.51 -18.04
N ARG A 92 46.18 11.05 -19.12
CA ARG A 92 45.53 10.36 -20.24
C ARG A 92 46.60 9.82 -21.19
N SER A 93 46.35 8.67 -21.80
CA SER A 93 46.81 8.34 -23.16
C SER A 93 45.92 7.26 -23.77
N ASN A 94 45.33 7.59 -24.92
CA ASN A 94 44.68 6.69 -25.88
C ASN A 94 45.72 5.76 -26.52
N SER A 95 45.30 4.54 -26.88
CA SER A 95 45.29 4.07 -28.28
C SER A 95 44.92 2.58 -28.36
N ASP A 96 43.90 2.28 -29.17
CA ASP A 96 43.72 1.15 -30.09
C ASP A 96 44.29 -0.23 -29.73
N THR A 97 43.44 -1.26 -29.75
CA THR A 97 43.43 -2.28 -30.82
C THR A 97 42.44 -3.40 -30.52
N SER A 98 42.22 -4.19 -31.56
CA SER A 98 41.10 -5.05 -31.92
C SER A 98 41.00 -6.41 -31.20
N SER A 99 39.80 -6.99 -31.37
CA SER A 99 39.55 -8.41 -31.70
C SER A 99 39.15 -9.41 -30.58
N LYS A 100 37.95 -9.96 -30.79
CA LYS A 100 37.52 -11.37 -30.68
C LYS A 100 37.87 -12.18 -29.41
N SER A 101 36.77 -12.65 -28.79
CA SER A 101 36.37 -14.07 -28.64
C SER A 101 36.20 -14.65 -27.23
N LYS A 102 35.01 -15.26 -27.07
CA LYS A 102 34.68 -16.53 -26.38
C LYS A 102 34.80 -16.66 -24.85
N THR A 103 33.61 -16.77 -24.26
CA THR A 103 33.09 -17.89 -23.42
C THR A 103 33.76 -18.26 -22.08
N LYS A 104 32.87 -18.33 -21.07
CA LYS A 104 32.78 -19.24 -19.89
C LYS A 104 33.07 -18.66 -18.51
N GLN A 105 31.98 -18.67 -17.72
CA GLN A 105 31.83 -19.19 -16.35
C GLN A 105 32.79 -18.68 -15.26
N SER A 106 32.22 -18.01 -14.27
CA SER A 106 32.33 -18.43 -12.87
C SER A 106 31.38 -17.61 -12.00
N ALA A 107 30.54 -18.32 -11.26
CA ALA A 107 29.92 -17.82 -10.04
C ALA A 107 31.00 -17.82 -8.95
N THR A 108 31.04 -16.78 -8.12
CA THR A 108 31.19 -16.87 -6.65
C THR A 108 31.04 -15.49 -6.04
N GLY A 109 30.49 -15.47 -4.81
CA GLY A 109 29.80 -14.36 -4.18
C GLY A 109 30.59 -13.07 -3.96
N SER A 110 29.85 -11.97 -3.87
CA SER A 110 30.11 -11.00 -2.82
C SER A 110 28.79 -10.49 -2.27
N ASP A 111 28.60 -10.83 -1.00
CA ASP A 111 27.72 -10.24 -0.02
C ASP A 111 27.68 -8.71 -0.15
N ARG A 112 26.50 -8.17 -0.43
CA ARG A 112 26.20 -6.74 -0.29
C ARG A 112 24.88 -6.62 0.44
N SER A 113 24.99 -6.49 1.76
CA SER A 113 23.98 -5.94 2.65
C SER A 113 23.19 -4.80 1.96
N PRO A 114 21.85 -4.83 1.97
CA PRO A 114 21.06 -3.72 1.44
C PRO A 114 21.29 -2.50 2.34
N GLN A 115 21.88 -1.44 1.80
CA GLN A 115 21.86 -0.16 2.49
C GLN A 115 20.42 0.37 2.56
N PRO A 116 20.01 0.96 3.69
CA PRO A 116 18.66 1.47 3.87
C PRO A 116 18.42 2.60 2.88
N ARG A 117 17.41 2.43 2.02
CA ARG A 117 16.92 3.51 1.16
C ARG A 117 16.39 4.61 2.06
N LYS A 118 17.02 5.78 2.03
CA LYS A 118 16.54 6.97 2.73
C LYS A 118 15.13 7.27 2.22
N GLN A 119 14.11 7.06 3.07
CA GLN A 119 12.75 7.50 2.77
C GLN A 119 12.77 9.01 2.59
N ILE A 120 12.29 9.47 1.43
CA ILE A 120 12.14 10.89 1.13
C ILE A 120 11.08 11.43 2.11
N LEU A 121 11.53 12.28 3.03
CA LEU A 121 10.66 13.05 3.93
C LEU A 121 9.92 14.08 3.08
N GLN A 122 8.59 14.09 3.16
CA GLN A 122 7.83 15.21 2.59
C GLN A 122 8.20 16.47 3.37
N THR A 123 8.73 17.48 2.68
CA THR A 123 9.07 18.78 3.28
C THR A 123 7.78 19.44 3.76
N ILE A 124 7.57 19.47 5.07
CA ILE A 124 6.43 20.16 5.69
C ILE A 124 6.67 21.66 5.56
N SER A 125 5.66 22.40 5.12
CA SER A 125 5.68 23.86 5.15
C SER A 125 5.74 24.32 6.62
N VAL A 126 6.80 25.05 6.97
CA VAL A 126 6.97 25.62 8.31
C VAL A 126 6.66 27.12 8.27
N ASP A 127 6.07 27.63 9.35
CA ASP A 127 5.82 29.06 9.54
C ASP A 127 7.12 29.82 9.86
N SER A 128 7.03 31.14 9.99
CA SER A 128 8.18 32.01 10.32
C SER A 128 8.84 31.70 11.67
N HIS A 129 8.19 30.90 12.52
CA HIS A 129 8.68 30.46 13.82
C HIS A 129 9.22 29.02 13.79
N GLY A 130 9.21 28.36 12.62
CA GLY A 130 9.66 26.98 12.45
C GLY A 130 8.62 25.93 12.87
N ASN A 131 7.37 26.33 13.15
CA ASN A 131 6.30 25.39 13.46
C ASN A 131 5.66 24.86 12.17
N PRO A 132 5.19 23.60 12.18
CA PRO A 132 4.43 23.05 11.07
C PRO A 132 3.15 23.86 10.80
N VAL A 133 2.90 24.22 9.54
CA VAL A 133 1.62 24.79 9.13
C VAL A 133 0.61 23.66 8.93
N TYR A 134 -0.48 23.70 9.68
CA TYR A 134 -1.60 22.76 9.53
C TYR A 134 -2.69 23.34 8.62
N PRO A 135 -3.45 22.49 7.91
CA PRO A 135 -3.34 21.03 7.86
C PRO A 135 -2.25 20.52 6.91
N VAL A 136 -1.58 19.42 7.29
CA VAL A 136 -0.53 18.77 6.48
C VAL A 136 -1.14 17.62 5.68
N HIS A 137 -1.10 17.70 4.34
CA HIS A 137 -1.73 16.75 3.44
C HIS A 137 -0.76 15.66 2.95
N MET A 138 -1.17 14.39 3.01
CA MET A 138 -0.34 13.21 2.74
C MET A 138 -1.14 12.13 1.99
N GLY A 139 -1.60 12.46 0.77
CA GLY A 139 -2.41 11.53 -0.04
C GLY A 139 -3.81 11.35 0.54
N ASN A 140 -4.13 10.16 1.05
CA ASN A 140 -5.42 9.87 1.68
C ASN A 140 -5.46 10.20 3.19
N LEU A 141 -4.39 10.74 3.76
CA LEU A 141 -4.27 11.16 5.15
C LEU A 141 -4.00 12.67 5.21
N THR A 142 -4.67 13.37 6.12
CA THR A 142 -4.42 14.79 6.40
C THR A 142 -4.29 14.99 7.91
N ILE A 143 -3.22 15.64 8.36
CA ILE A 143 -2.99 15.91 9.78
C ILE A 143 -3.49 17.30 10.11
N HIS A 144 -4.36 17.41 11.12
CA HIS A 144 -4.91 18.68 11.60
C HIS A 144 -4.23 19.15 12.88
N SER A 145 -3.82 18.21 13.75
CA SER A 145 -3.11 18.49 14.99
C SER A 145 -2.27 17.27 15.40
N ILE A 146 -1.01 17.49 15.78
CA ILE A 146 -0.14 16.43 16.30
C ILE A 146 -0.42 16.09 17.77
N GLY A 147 -1.10 16.98 18.51
CA GLY A 147 -1.38 16.81 19.94
C GLY A 147 -0.17 17.03 20.85
N GLU A 148 -0.34 16.70 22.13
CA GLU A 148 0.65 16.82 23.20
C GLU A 148 1.13 15.45 23.67
N ILE A 149 2.45 15.27 23.78
CA ILE A 149 3.04 14.05 24.33
C ILE A 149 3.02 14.14 25.86
N VAL A 150 2.40 13.15 26.51
CA VAL A 150 2.32 13.02 27.98
C VAL A 150 3.31 11.95 28.43
N PRO A 151 4.60 12.29 28.67
CA PRO A 151 5.63 11.30 28.97
C PRO A 151 5.47 10.67 30.36
N ASP A 152 4.86 11.40 31.30
CA ASP A 152 4.73 10.98 32.70
C ASP A 152 3.66 9.89 32.87
N ASN A 153 2.82 9.67 31.86
CA ASN A 153 1.80 8.62 31.87
C ASN A 153 2.17 7.47 30.91
N PRO A 154 2.44 6.26 31.44
CA PRO A 154 2.84 5.12 30.62
C PRO A 154 1.74 4.59 29.70
N ASN A 155 0.47 4.95 29.91
CA ASN A 155 -0.63 4.51 29.05
C ASN A 155 -0.61 5.17 27.67
N PHE A 156 0.07 6.32 27.52
CA PHE A 156 0.12 7.08 26.26
C PHE A 156 1.31 6.71 25.36
N HIS A 157 2.08 5.69 25.70
CA HIS A 157 3.16 5.20 24.85
C HIS A 157 3.46 3.73 25.08
N THR A 158 3.84 3.04 24.00
CA THR A 158 4.33 1.65 24.04
C THR A 158 5.80 1.62 23.65
N GLU A 159 6.36 0.42 23.49
CA GLU A 159 7.72 0.24 22.98
C GLU A 159 7.93 0.92 21.62
N ASN A 160 6.91 0.90 20.76
CA ASN A 160 7.04 1.28 19.35
C ASN A 160 6.13 2.45 18.93
N TRP A 161 5.24 2.92 19.81
CA TRP A 161 4.24 3.93 19.49
C TRP A 161 4.11 5.00 20.58
N ILE A 162 3.73 6.20 20.17
CA ILE A 162 3.37 7.31 21.04
C ILE A 162 1.98 7.76 20.64
N TYR A 163 1.14 8.04 21.64
CA TYR A 163 -0.25 8.44 21.50
C TYR A 163 -0.42 9.84 22.09
N PRO A 164 -0.25 10.90 21.28
CA PRO A 164 -0.39 12.27 21.77
C PRO A 164 -1.84 12.62 22.08
N VAL A 165 -2.08 13.29 23.20
CA VAL A 165 -3.40 13.78 23.57
C VAL A 165 -3.78 14.96 22.69
N GLY A 166 -4.99 14.95 22.11
CA GLY A 166 -5.43 15.97 21.16
C GLY A 166 -4.90 15.78 19.74
N TYR A 167 -4.30 14.63 19.43
CA TYR A 167 -3.99 14.24 18.05
C TYR A 167 -5.28 14.23 17.22
N MET A 168 -5.23 14.82 16.03
CA MET A 168 -6.35 14.87 15.10
C MET A 168 -5.85 14.72 13.67
N ALA A 169 -6.36 13.71 12.97
CA ALA A 169 -6.10 13.47 11.57
C ALA A 169 -7.39 13.08 10.85
N THR A 170 -7.47 13.30 9.55
CA THR A 170 -8.53 12.78 8.70
C THR A 170 -7.99 11.79 7.70
N ARG A 171 -8.67 10.66 7.51
CA ARG A 171 -8.32 9.64 6.51
C ARG A 171 -9.50 9.37 5.59
N VAL A 172 -9.25 9.36 4.29
CA VAL A 172 -10.23 8.92 3.29
C VAL A 172 -10.14 7.39 3.13
N TYR A 173 -11.27 6.72 3.33
CA TYR A 173 -11.40 5.26 3.22
C TYR A 173 -12.82 4.86 2.75
N SER A 174 -13.20 3.58 2.86
CA SER A 174 -14.51 3.06 2.46
C SER A 174 -15.60 3.39 3.48
N HIS A 175 -16.78 3.76 2.99
CA HIS A 175 -17.91 4.11 3.85
C HIS A 175 -18.44 2.87 4.60
N PRO A 176 -18.75 2.96 5.91
CA PRO A 176 -19.06 1.78 6.72
C PRO A 176 -20.31 1.02 6.29
N LYS A 177 -21.30 1.71 5.73
CA LYS A 177 -22.61 1.16 5.33
C LYS A 177 -22.77 0.98 3.82
N GLU A 178 -21.93 1.65 3.03
CA GLU A 178 -21.98 1.70 1.55
C GLU A 178 -20.55 1.52 1.03
N PRO A 179 -19.97 0.30 1.09
CA PRO A 179 -18.54 0.10 0.85
C PRO A 179 -18.02 0.65 -0.48
N GLU A 180 -18.88 0.76 -1.49
CA GLU A 180 -18.65 1.33 -2.82
C GLU A 180 -18.48 2.86 -2.85
N ARG A 181 -18.65 3.53 -1.71
CA ARG A 181 -18.47 4.97 -1.56
C ARG A 181 -17.26 5.28 -0.68
N LYS A 182 -16.61 6.41 -0.96
CA LYS A 182 -15.57 6.98 -0.11
C LYS A 182 -16.20 7.77 1.03
N CYS A 183 -15.60 7.67 2.21
CA CYS A 183 -15.94 8.40 3.43
C CYS A 183 -14.66 8.98 4.04
N THR A 184 -14.74 10.19 4.59
CA THR A 184 -13.64 10.78 5.37
C THR A 184 -13.87 10.48 6.84
N PHE A 185 -12.88 9.88 7.48
CA PHE A 185 -12.92 9.60 8.90
C PHE A 185 -12.04 10.58 9.66
N THR A 186 -12.57 11.20 10.71
CA THR A 186 -11.80 11.98 11.67
C THR A 186 -11.29 11.06 12.78
N CYS A 187 -9.98 10.87 12.84
CA CYS A 187 -9.27 10.10 13.85
C CYS A 187 -8.82 11.03 14.98
N LYS A 188 -9.20 10.72 16.24
CA LYS A 188 -8.82 11.49 17.44
C LYS A 188 -8.23 10.61 18.52
N ILE A 189 -7.26 11.14 19.25
CA ILE A 189 -6.73 10.55 20.48
C ILE A 189 -7.01 11.52 21.63
N LEU A 190 -7.80 11.09 22.59
CA LEU A 190 -8.23 11.89 23.74
C LEU A 190 -7.67 11.31 25.03
N ASP A 191 -7.63 12.13 26.07
CA ASP A 191 -7.35 11.67 27.43
C ASP A 191 -8.68 11.40 28.15
N ASN A 192 -8.89 10.15 28.54
CA ASN A 192 -10.02 9.74 29.38
C ASN A 192 -9.50 9.27 30.75
N SER A 193 -9.30 10.23 31.66
CA SER A 193 -8.84 9.98 33.04
C SER A 193 -7.48 9.25 33.12
N GLY A 194 -6.53 9.63 32.27
CA GLY A 194 -5.20 9.05 32.21
C GLY A 194 -5.11 7.79 31.33
N ILE A 195 -6.14 7.50 30.53
CA ILE A 195 -6.18 6.39 29.58
C ILE A 195 -6.42 6.96 28.18
N PRO A 196 -5.65 6.56 27.15
CA PRO A 196 -5.91 7.01 25.79
C PRO A 196 -7.27 6.49 25.30
N GLN A 197 -8.09 7.40 24.78
CA GLN A 197 -9.31 7.05 24.09
C GLN A 197 -9.14 7.38 22.61
N PHE A 198 -9.18 6.33 21.79
CA PHE A 198 -9.14 6.44 20.34
C PHE A 198 -10.56 6.58 19.82
N GLN A 199 -10.75 7.44 18.81
CA GLN A 199 -12.02 7.62 18.14
C GLN A 199 -11.82 7.71 16.63
N ILE A 200 -12.68 7.04 15.87
CA ILE A 200 -12.82 7.14 14.42
C ILE A 200 -14.26 7.60 14.14
N ILE A 201 -14.41 8.81 13.62
CA ILE A 201 -15.70 9.47 13.41
C ILE A 201 -15.93 9.61 11.90
N PRO A 202 -16.93 8.94 11.30
CA PRO A 202 -17.26 9.14 9.89
C PRO A 202 -17.84 10.54 9.68
N ASP A 203 -17.44 11.22 8.60
CA ASP A 203 -18.01 12.52 8.18
C ASP A 203 -19.48 12.44 7.79
N SER A 204 -19.92 11.24 7.38
CA SER A 204 -21.24 10.98 6.84
C SER A 204 -22.27 10.66 7.93
N ASP A 205 -21.82 10.28 9.14
CA ASP A 205 -22.69 9.82 10.23
C ASP A 205 -22.02 10.03 11.60
N PHE A 206 -22.32 11.15 12.25
CA PHE A 206 -21.71 11.52 13.53
C PHE A 206 -22.23 10.71 14.73
N ASP A 207 -23.31 9.95 14.57
CA ASP A 207 -23.88 9.13 15.66
C ASP A 207 -23.19 7.75 15.76
N HIS A 208 -22.50 7.32 14.70
CA HIS A 208 -21.84 6.02 14.62
C HIS A 208 -20.31 6.14 14.75
N VAL A 209 -19.88 6.61 15.93
CA VAL A 209 -18.45 6.74 16.27
C VAL A 209 -17.89 5.40 16.72
N PHE A 210 -16.74 5.00 16.16
CA PHE A 210 -15.98 3.85 16.65
C PHE A 210 -14.97 4.35 17.68
N PHE A 211 -15.06 3.88 18.92
CA PHE A 211 -14.16 4.29 19.99
C PHE A 211 -13.67 3.12 20.83
N GLY A 212 -12.52 3.27 21.49
CA GLY A 212 -11.92 2.24 22.31
C GLY A 212 -10.62 2.68 22.96
N GLU A 213 -10.08 1.83 23.84
CA GLU A 213 -8.83 2.08 24.58
C GLU A 213 -7.57 1.86 23.72
N THR A 214 -7.71 1.25 22.55
CA THR A 214 -6.61 1.05 21.59
C THR A 214 -7.04 1.42 20.16
N ALA A 215 -6.07 1.82 19.33
CA ALA A 215 -6.33 2.12 17.92
C ALA A 215 -6.89 0.90 17.16
N ASN A 216 -6.41 -0.31 17.50
CA ASN A 216 -6.85 -1.56 16.88
C ASN A 216 -8.31 -1.89 17.17
N VAL A 217 -8.81 -1.63 18.37
CA VAL A 217 -10.23 -1.84 18.71
C VAL A 217 -11.14 -0.99 17.82
N CYS A 218 -10.81 0.29 17.63
CA CYS A 218 -11.59 1.18 16.78
C CYS A 218 -11.55 0.75 15.32
N HIS A 219 -10.36 0.41 14.82
CA HIS A 219 -10.17 0.04 13.43
C HIS A 219 -10.81 -1.32 13.10
N LEU A 220 -10.72 -2.30 14.01
CA LEU A 220 -11.41 -3.58 13.85
C LEU A 220 -12.93 -3.39 13.75
N ALA A 221 -13.52 -2.58 14.63
CA ALA A 221 -14.96 -2.30 14.59
C ALA A 221 -15.39 -1.63 13.27
N LEU A 222 -14.58 -0.73 12.72
CA LEU A 222 -14.79 -0.16 11.39
C LEU A 222 -14.77 -1.24 10.30
N LEU A 223 -13.71 -2.06 10.27
CA LEU A 223 -13.55 -3.12 9.27
C LEU A 223 -14.70 -4.13 9.33
N GLU A 224 -15.08 -4.59 10.52
CA GLU A 224 -16.21 -5.51 10.71
C GLU A 224 -17.53 -4.92 10.22
N THR A 225 -17.73 -3.62 10.39
CA THR A 225 -18.93 -2.92 9.89
C THR A 225 -18.95 -2.90 8.36
N ILE A 226 -17.81 -2.60 7.73
CA ILE A 226 -17.65 -2.63 6.27
C ILE A 226 -17.88 -4.04 5.72
N VAL A 227 -17.29 -5.07 6.34
CA VAL A 227 -17.46 -6.48 5.93
C VAL A 227 -18.94 -6.89 6.04
N ARG A 228 -19.63 -6.45 7.09
CA ARG A 228 -21.06 -6.74 7.29
C ARG A 228 -21.95 -6.04 6.25
N ALA A 229 -21.56 -4.85 5.81
CA ALA A 229 -22.27 -4.11 4.76
C ALA A 229 -21.90 -4.60 3.34
N SER A 230 -20.83 -5.37 3.19
CA SER A 230 -20.41 -5.94 1.92
C SER A 230 -21.16 -7.24 1.63
N ASP A 231 -21.41 -7.54 0.35
CA ASP A 231 -22.00 -8.82 -0.07
C ASP A 231 -21.05 -10.02 0.12
N VAL A 232 -19.78 -9.75 0.44
CA VAL A 232 -18.72 -10.76 0.64
C VAL A 232 -18.52 -11.02 2.13
N LYS A 233 -18.79 -12.26 2.57
CA LYS A 233 -18.73 -12.65 3.99
C LYS A 233 -17.31 -12.94 4.53
N ASN A 234 -16.31 -13.11 3.66
CA ASN A 234 -14.96 -13.54 4.05
C ASN A 234 -13.90 -12.63 3.42
N LEU A 235 -13.59 -11.52 4.08
CA LEU A 235 -12.47 -10.64 3.71
C LEU A 235 -11.36 -10.78 4.76
N PRO A 236 -10.13 -11.18 4.39
CA PRO A 236 -9.02 -11.35 5.32
C PRO A 236 -8.40 -10.01 5.72
N LEU A 237 -9.15 -9.18 6.46
CA LEU A 237 -8.74 -7.86 6.89
C LEU A 237 -8.22 -7.91 8.33
N GLY A 238 -6.93 -7.62 8.51
CA GLY A 238 -6.30 -7.51 9.82
C GLY A 238 -6.31 -6.07 10.35
N ALA A 239 -6.67 -5.86 11.61
CA ALA A 239 -6.65 -4.53 12.21
C ALA A 239 -5.23 -3.96 12.28
N GLN A 240 -5.05 -2.78 11.70
CA GLN A 240 -3.81 -1.97 11.73
C GLN A 240 -4.11 -0.54 12.19
N GLY A 241 -4.62 -0.41 13.42
CA GLY A 241 -5.16 0.84 13.97
C GLY A 241 -4.15 1.97 13.99
N GLU A 242 -2.93 1.75 14.48
CA GLU A 242 -1.90 2.79 14.55
C GLU A 242 -1.54 3.36 13.15
N LEU A 243 -1.58 2.49 12.13
CA LEU A 243 -1.37 2.88 10.74
C LEU A 243 -2.59 3.59 10.14
N PHE A 244 -3.79 3.14 10.48
CA PHE A 244 -5.04 3.81 10.09
C PHE A 244 -5.10 5.22 10.70
N PHE A 245 -4.68 5.40 11.94
CA PHE A 245 -4.56 6.73 12.56
C PHE A 245 -3.47 7.58 11.92
N GLY A 246 -2.54 6.98 11.16
CA GLY A 246 -1.47 7.69 10.47
C GLY A 246 -0.20 7.84 11.30
N LEU A 247 -0.12 7.23 12.48
CA LEU A 247 1.04 7.32 13.38
C LEU A 247 2.30 6.72 12.75
N GLY A 248 2.15 5.75 11.84
CA GLY A 248 3.28 5.17 11.08
C GLY A 248 3.67 5.95 9.82
N ASN A 249 3.16 7.16 9.61
CA ASN A 249 3.60 8.04 8.54
C ASN A 249 4.95 8.69 8.92
N SER A 250 5.93 8.70 8.00
CA SER A 250 7.28 9.24 8.24
C SER A 250 7.26 10.71 8.64
N THR A 251 6.33 11.48 8.07
CA THR A 251 6.12 12.89 8.39
C THR A 251 5.53 13.04 9.80
N VAL A 252 4.54 12.23 10.17
CA VAL A 252 3.99 12.21 11.54
C VAL A 252 5.06 11.82 12.56
N ILE A 253 5.85 10.79 12.26
CA ILE A 253 6.97 10.36 13.11
C ILE A 253 7.98 11.50 13.29
N SER A 254 8.31 12.22 12.23
CA SER A 254 9.24 13.35 12.29
C SER A 254 8.69 14.52 13.12
N LEU A 255 7.40 14.81 12.99
CA LEU A 255 6.70 15.81 13.81
C LEU A 255 6.71 15.43 15.29
N LEU A 256 6.46 14.16 15.60
CA LEU A 256 6.56 13.66 16.97
C LEU A 256 8.00 13.81 17.46
N GLN A 257 9.01 13.39 16.67
CA GLN A 257 10.42 13.39 17.05
C GLN A 257 11.00 14.78 17.31
N ALA A 258 10.41 15.81 16.70
CA ALA A 258 10.74 17.20 16.97
C ALA A 258 10.35 17.64 18.41
N ASN A 259 9.42 16.94 19.06
CA ASN A 259 8.98 17.26 20.41
C ASN A 259 9.96 16.72 21.46
N PRO A 260 10.53 17.58 22.34
CA PRO A 260 11.50 17.16 23.35
C PRO A 260 10.93 16.17 24.38
N ASN A 261 9.62 16.20 24.63
CA ASN A 261 8.97 15.29 25.60
C ASN A 261 8.99 13.83 25.16
N MET A 262 9.16 13.54 23.87
CA MET A 262 9.27 12.17 23.37
C MET A 262 10.38 11.38 24.08
N ARG A 263 11.52 12.03 24.34
CA ARG A 263 12.69 11.36 24.95
C ARG A 263 12.48 11.02 26.42
N ARG A 264 11.43 11.56 27.05
CA ARG A 264 11.06 11.31 28.45
C ARG A 264 10.12 10.11 28.59
N CYS A 265 9.57 9.58 27.50
CA CYS A 265 8.69 8.41 27.51
C CYS A 265 9.47 7.15 27.89
N ALA A 266 9.30 6.66 29.12
CA ALA A 266 10.13 5.59 29.69
C ALA A 266 10.04 4.25 28.94
N ASN A 267 8.87 3.90 28.40
CA ASN A 267 8.67 2.63 27.70
C ASN A 267 9.02 2.68 26.21
N PHE A 268 9.20 3.88 25.63
CA PHE A 268 9.37 4.05 24.19
C PHE A 268 10.82 3.79 23.77
N LYS A 269 11.02 2.86 22.85
CA LYS A 269 12.34 2.47 22.33
C LYS A 269 12.60 2.94 20.90
N GLY A 270 11.54 3.19 20.13
CA GLY A 270 11.64 3.77 18.79
C GLY A 270 10.57 3.23 17.84
N PHE A 271 10.28 3.97 16.78
CA PHE A 271 9.36 3.51 15.75
C PHE A 271 9.99 2.37 14.93
N GLN A 272 9.31 1.23 14.84
CA GLN A 272 9.78 0.06 14.11
C GLN A 272 9.68 0.24 12.58
N MET A 273 10.66 0.88 11.95
CA MET A 273 10.64 1.27 10.52
C MET A 273 10.56 0.10 9.52
N ASP A 274 10.99 -1.11 9.90
CA ASP A 274 11.27 -2.22 8.98
C ASP A 274 10.03 -2.84 8.31
N SER A 275 8.81 -2.44 8.70
CA SER A 275 7.56 -2.91 8.07
C SER A 275 6.67 -1.81 7.52
N PHE A 276 7.03 -0.52 7.68
CA PHE A 276 6.19 0.59 7.26
C PHE A 276 6.46 1.08 5.82
N GLY A 277 7.40 0.44 5.10
CA GLY A 277 8.01 0.96 3.87
C GLY A 277 7.67 0.24 2.55
N LEU A 278 6.93 -0.86 2.55
CA LEU A 278 6.55 -1.55 1.31
C LEU A 278 5.02 -1.56 1.14
N GLU A 279 4.57 -0.77 0.17
CA GLU A 279 3.24 -0.81 -0.45
C GLU A 279 2.00 -0.42 0.40
N LYS A 280 2.02 0.78 1.02
CA LYS A 280 0.80 1.38 1.63
C LYS A 280 -0.39 1.53 0.66
N ASP A 281 -0.14 1.55 -0.65
CA ASP A 281 -1.18 1.63 -1.69
C ASP A 281 -1.83 0.29 -2.01
N SER A 282 -1.22 -0.83 -1.59
CA SER A 282 -1.71 -2.19 -1.85
C SER A 282 -2.50 -2.78 -0.68
N ASP A 283 -2.42 -2.19 0.52
CA ASP A 283 -3.06 -2.74 1.71
C ASP A 283 -4.58 -2.45 1.73
N PRO A 284 -5.44 -3.47 1.65
CA PRO A 284 -6.89 -3.28 1.61
C PRO A 284 -7.44 -2.71 2.92
N THR A 285 -6.73 -2.78 4.04
CA THR A 285 -7.19 -2.26 5.34
C THR A 285 -6.97 -0.74 5.48
N LEU A 286 -6.10 -0.15 4.65
CA LEU A 286 -5.71 1.26 4.74
C LEU A 286 -6.00 2.05 3.46
N ASN A 287 -6.21 1.36 2.34
CA ASN A 287 -6.43 1.95 1.03
C ASN A 287 -7.78 1.51 0.43
N TYR A 288 -8.59 2.51 0.03
CA TYR A 288 -9.90 2.29 -0.57
C TYR A 288 -9.83 1.46 -1.86
N ASP A 289 -8.94 1.81 -2.79
CA ASP A 289 -8.85 1.14 -4.09
C ASP A 289 -8.36 -0.31 -3.94
N ALA A 290 -7.50 -0.58 -2.96
CA ALA A 290 -7.09 -1.93 -2.61
C ALA A 290 -8.25 -2.75 -2.02
N LEU A 291 -9.05 -2.15 -1.13
CA LEU A 291 -10.25 -2.79 -0.59
C LEU A 291 -11.26 -3.12 -1.70
N GLN A 292 -11.54 -2.18 -2.59
CA GLN A 292 -12.47 -2.40 -3.71
C GLN A 292 -12.02 -3.54 -4.61
N LYS A 293 -10.71 -3.62 -4.91
CA LYS A 293 -10.16 -4.75 -5.68
C LYS A 293 -10.36 -6.07 -4.94
N LEU A 294 -10.13 -6.10 -3.62
CA LEU A 294 -10.32 -7.31 -2.83
C LEU A 294 -11.80 -7.73 -2.82
N ILE A 295 -12.72 -6.80 -2.58
CA ILE A 295 -14.17 -7.05 -2.62
C ILE A 295 -14.57 -7.60 -3.99
N ALA A 296 -14.12 -6.97 -5.08
CA ALA A 296 -14.42 -7.43 -6.43
C ALA A 296 -13.92 -8.87 -6.67
N ILE A 297 -12.64 -9.15 -6.36
CA ILE A 297 -12.05 -10.50 -6.51
C ILE A 297 -12.83 -11.55 -5.72
N SER A 298 -13.18 -11.24 -4.47
CA SER A 298 -13.93 -12.15 -3.61
C SER A 298 -15.38 -12.33 -4.06
N ALA A 299 -16.01 -11.30 -4.63
CA ALA A 299 -17.33 -11.39 -5.25
C ALA A 299 -17.31 -12.34 -6.46
N TYR A 300 -16.30 -12.25 -7.33
CA TYR A 300 -16.17 -13.16 -8.48
C TYR A 300 -15.97 -14.61 -8.07
N HIS A 301 -15.20 -14.88 -7.02
CA HIS A 301 -14.99 -16.26 -6.54
C HIS A 301 -16.22 -16.85 -5.83
N THR A 302 -17.19 -16.03 -5.43
CA THR A 302 -18.42 -16.47 -4.75
C THR A 302 -19.61 -16.65 -5.69
N VAL A 303 -19.49 -16.26 -6.97
CA VAL A 303 -20.48 -16.61 -7.99
C VAL A 303 -20.32 -18.11 -8.29
N PRO A 304 -21.31 -18.97 -7.96
CA PRO A 304 -21.27 -20.34 -8.44
C PRO A 304 -21.22 -20.28 -9.97
N GLU A 305 -20.33 -21.05 -10.62
CA GLU A 305 -20.42 -21.29 -12.05
C GLU A 305 -21.86 -21.73 -12.35
N ILE A 306 -22.69 -20.81 -12.84
CA ILE A 306 -24.02 -21.14 -13.34
C ILE A 306 -23.73 -21.87 -14.64
N LYS A 307 -23.54 -23.19 -14.54
CA LYS A 307 -23.85 -24.09 -15.64
C LYS A 307 -25.34 -23.93 -15.86
N GLU A 308 -25.72 -23.01 -16.74
CA GLU A 308 -27.06 -23.03 -17.30
C GLU A 308 -27.26 -24.43 -17.86
N GLU A 309 -28.15 -25.20 -17.23
CA GLU A 309 -28.63 -26.42 -17.84
C GLU A 309 -29.24 -26.02 -19.18
N PRO A 310 -28.83 -26.65 -20.28
CA PRO A 310 -29.31 -26.27 -21.59
C PRO A 310 -30.84 -26.43 -21.63
N PRO A 311 -31.58 -25.45 -22.18
CA PRO A 311 -33.03 -25.47 -22.16
C PRO A 311 -33.57 -26.76 -22.78
N ASP A 312 -34.61 -27.32 -22.15
CA ASP A 312 -35.27 -28.58 -22.54
C ASP A 312 -35.79 -28.56 -24.01
N GLU A 313 -35.87 -27.39 -24.64
CA GLU A 313 -36.17 -27.23 -26.06
C GLU A 313 -35.08 -27.83 -26.99
N LEU A 314 -33.90 -28.17 -26.46
CA LEU A 314 -32.86 -28.96 -27.17
C LEU A 314 -33.07 -30.49 -27.04
N LEU A 315 -34.13 -30.95 -26.37
CA LEU A 315 -34.44 -32.36 -26.13
C LEU A 315 -35.58 -32.93 -26.99
N GLU A 316 -36.24 -32.13 -27.84
CA GLU A 316 -37.20 -32.61 -28.84
C GLU A 316 -36.57 -32.91 -30.22
#